data_AF-A0AAD1TS86-F1
#
_entry.id   AF-A0AAD1TS86-F1
#
_cell.length_a   1.000
_cell.length_b   1.000
_cell.length_c   1.000
_cell.angle_alpha   90.00
_cell.angle_beta   90.00
_cell.angle_gamma   90.00
#
_symmetry.space_group_name_H-M   'P 1'
#
loop_
_entity.id
_entity.type
_entity.pdbx_description
1 polymer ?
#
loop_
_entity_poly.entity_id
_entity_poly.type
_entity_poly.pdbx_seq_one_letter_code
_entity_poly.pdbx_strand_id
1 'polypeptide(L)'
;GIIYSQATRYHRICSDPNDRNSHLNVLSQSMRQKGYKPKTITKQINSAVKTPRTRLLQYREKKICTRVPLVVTYNPALEEIRKIIKDLQPILTEDETLKNIFPETPILAFRQPPNLQQKLINRRLPTD
;
A
#
# COMPACT_ATOMS: atom_id res chain seq x y z
N GLY A 1 -8.33 -1.61 3.25
CA GLY A 1 -8.52 -0.98 4.58
C GLY A 1 -7.76 -1.76 5.63
N ILE A 2 -7.17 -1.08 6.61
CA ILE A 2 -6.29 -1.67 7.63
C ILE A 2 -6.93 -2.87 8.38
N ILE A 3 -8.21 -2.79 8.71
CA ILE A 3 -8.93 -3.84 9.45
C ILE A 3 -9.09 -5.09 8.58
N TYR A 4 -9.57 -4.94 7.34
CA TYR A 4 -9.69 -6.05 6.39
C TYR A 4 -8.35 -6.77 6.21
N SER A 5 -7.26 -6.04 5.95
CA SER A 5 -5.93 -6.65 5.76
C SER A 5 -5.44 -7.41 6.98
N GLN A 6 -5.70 -6.92 8.20
CA GLN A 6 -5.31 -7.62 9.43
C GLN A 6 -6.16 -8.86 9.66
N ALA A 7 -7.48 -8.78 9.47
CA ALA A 7 -8.38 -9.92 9.58
C ALA A 7 -8.03 -11.04 8.58
N THR A 8 -7.72 -10.69 7.34
CA THR A 8 -7.24 -11.65 6.33
C THR A 8 -5.92 -12.30 6.74
N ARG A 9 -5.01 -11.54 7.37
CA ARG A 9 -3.75 -12.08 7.87
C ARG A 9 -3.98 -13.13 8.96
N TYR A 10 -4.82 -12.83 9.97
CA TYR A 10 -5.17 -13.81 11.00
C TYR A 10 -5.80 -15.06 10.38
N HIS A 11 -6.65 -14.90 9.37
CA HIS A 11 -7.26 -16.05 8.70
C HIS A 11 -6.26 -16.93 7.93
N ARG A 12 -5.13 -16.38 7.46
CA ARG A 12 -4.04 -17.16 6.84
C ARG A 12 -3.20 -17.89 7.89
N ILE A 13 -2.81 -17.18 8.94
CA ILE A 13 -1.88 -17.68 9.97
C ILE A 13 -2.53 -18.74 10.85
N CYS A 14 -3.71 -18.45 11.39
CA CYS A 14 -4.40 -19.36 12.31
C CYS A 14 -5.04 -20.52 11.52
N SER A 15 -4.62 -21.75 11.83
CA SER A 15 -5.27 -22.96 11.33
C SER A 15 -6.53 -23.29 12.13
N ASP A 16 -6.52 -23.07 13.45
CA ASP A 16 -7.68 -23.25 14.32
C ASP A 16 -8.64 -22.03 14.24
N PRO A 17 -9.93 -22.24 13.95
CA PRO A 17 -10.96 -21.21 14.04
C PRO A 17 -11.06 -20.50 15.40
N ASN A 18 -10.78 -21.17 16.52
CA ASN A 18 -10.89 -20.59 17.86
C ASN A 18 -9.82 -19.52 18.09
N ASP A 19 -8.56 -19.86 17.80
CA ASP A 19 -7.43 -18.91 17.84
C ASP A 19 -7.68 -17.70 16.93
N ARG A 20 -8.16 -17.96 15.70
CA ARG A 20 -8.54 -16.91 14.76
C ARG A 20 -9.58 -15.98 15.38
N ASN A 21 -10.64 -16.52 15.98
CA ASN A 21 -11.72 -15.73 16.55
C ASN A 21 -11.24 -14.90 17.76
N SER A 22 -10.35 -15.45 18.60
CA SER A 22 -9.70 -14.73 19.68
C SER A 22 -8.94 -13.50 19.17
N HIS A 23 -8.10 -13.67 18.13
CA HIS A 23 -7.38 -12.56 17.51
C HIS A 23 -8.30 -11.52 16.84
N LEU A 24 -9.39 -11.96 16.19
CA LEU A 24 -10.37 -11.05 15.59
C LEU A 24 -11.11 -10.22 16.64
N ASN A 25 -11.37 -10.78 17.83
CA ASN A 25 -11.97 -10.05 18.95
C ASN A 25 -11.02 -8.97 19.49
N VAL A 26 -9.74 -9.31 19.70
CA VAL A 26 -8.71 -8.33 20.10
C VAL A 26 -8.56 -7.22 19.05
N LEU A 27 -8.54 -7.59 17.76
CA LEU A 27 -8.50 -6.63 16.66
C LEU A 27 -9.71 -5.70 16.68
N SER A 28 -10.91 -6.24 16.88
CA SER A 28 -12.15 -5.46 16.96
C SER A 28 -12.11 -4.45 18.11
N GLN A 29 -11.68 -4.88 19.31
CA GLN A 29 -11.54 -4.01 20.48
C GLN A 29 -10.51 -2.90 20.24
N SER A 30 -9.32 -3.23 19.72
CA SER A 30 -8.29 -2.24 19.42
C SER A 30 -8.75 -1.19 18.40
N MET A 31 -9.49 -1.61 17.37
CA MET A 31 -10.00 -0.69 16.35
C MET A 31 -11.14 0.18 16.90
N ARG A 32 -11.97 -0.33 17.80
CA ARG A 32 -12.97 0.48 18.52
C ARG A 32 -12.29 1.55 19.37
N GLN A 33 -11.26 1.20 20.13
CA GLN A 33 -10.48 2.14 20.96
C GLN A 33 -9.83 3.24 20.11
N LYS A 34 -9.41 2.92 18.88
CA LYS A 34 -8.87 3.88 17.91
C LYS A 34 -9.94 4.75 17.22
N GLY A 35 -11.21 4.64 17.62
CA GLY A 35 -12.31 5.46 17.10
C GLY A 35 -12.93 4.96 15.78
N TYR A 36 -12.62 3.74 15.32
CA TYR A 36 -13.28 3.20 14.13
C TYR A 36 -14.74 2.82 14.43
N LYS A 37 -15.65 3.17 13.51
CA LYS A 37 -17.09 2.87 13.64
C LYS A 37 -17.33 1.35 13.74
N PRO A 38 -18.10 0.84 14.74
CA PRO A 38 -18.34 -0.58 14.93
C PRO A 38 -18.89 -1.30 13.69
N LYS A 39 -19.81 -0.65 12.97
CA LYS A 39 -20.38 -1.18 11.72
C LYS A 39 -19.29 -1.44 10.66
N THR A 40 -18.31 -0.55 10.53
CA THR A 40 -17.18 -0.69 9.59
C THR A 40 -16.26 -1.83 9.99
N ILE A 41 -15.99 -1.96 11.30
CA ILE A 41 -15.14 -3.04 11.84
C ILE A 41 -15.77 -4.40 11.52
N THR A 42 -17.03 -4.61 11.93
CA THR A 42 -17.74 -5.87 11.70
C THR A 42 -17.86 -6.17 10.21
N LYS A 43 -18.18 -5.18 9.38
CA LYS A 43 -18.23 -5.34 7.92
C LYS A 43 -16.89 -5.83 7.36
N GLN A 44 -15.78 -5.19 7.72
CA GLN A 44 -14.46 -5.55 7.20
C GLN A 44 -13.98 -6.91 7.70
N ILE A 45 -14.24 -7.25 8.96
CA ILE A 45 -13.92 -8.58 9.52
C ILE A 45 -14.74 -9.65 8.80
N ASN A 46 -16.05 -9.47 8.67
CA ASN A 46 -16.91 -10.44 7.98
C ASN A 46 -16.51 -10.63 6.52
N SER A 47 -16.19 -9.55 5.81
CA SER A 47 -15.67 -9.62 4.44
C SER A 47 -14.37 -10.42 4.34
N ALA A 48 -13.47 -10.32 5.34
CA ALA A 48 -12.23 -11.08 5.35
C ALA A 48 -12.48 -12.57 5.63
N VAL A 49 -13.34 -12.90 6.59
CA VAL A 49 -13.68 -14.29 6.97
C VAL A 49 -14.47 -15.00 5.86
N LYS A 50 -15.25 -14.28 5.05
CA LYS A 50 -15.96 -14.84 3.89
C LYS A 50 -15.04 -15.47 2.84
N THR A 51 -13.78 -15.04 2.75
CA THR A 51 -12.85 -15.60 1.77
C THR A 51 -12.24 -16.87 2.35
N PRO A 52 -12.42 -18.06 1.73
CA PRO A 52 -11.92 -19.30 2.30
C PRO A 52 -10.40 -19.30 2.42
N ARG A 53 -9.88 -19.88 3.52
CA ARG A 53 -8.45 -19.96 3.81
C ARG A 53 -7.65 -20.60 2.67
N THR A 54 -8.20 -21.64 2.02
CA THR A 54 -7.59 -22.30 0.87
C THR A 54 -7.26 -21.30 -0.25
N ARG A 55 -8.22 -20.44 -0.61
CA ARG A 55 -8.03 -19.36 -1.59
C ARG A 55 -7.05 -18.29 -1.11
N LEU A 56 -6.97 -18.04 0.20
CA LEU A 56 -6.05 -17.05 0.76
C LEU A 56 -4.60 -17.52 0.77
N LEU A 57 -4.36 -18.82 0.84
CA LEU A 57 -3.03 -19.45 0.81
C LEU A 57 -2.52 -19.77 -0.59
N GLN A 58 -3.40 -19.75 -1.59
CA GLN A 58 -3.00 -19.88 -2.99
C GLN A 58 -1.96 -18.81 -3.35
N TYR A 59 -0.82 -19.28 -3.86
CA TYR A 59 0.18 -18.40 -4.42
C TYR A 59 -0.42 -17.62 -5.60
N ARG A 60 -0.09 -16.34 -5.67
CA ARG A 60 -0.46 -15.48 -6.80
C ARG A 60 0.82 -15.05 -7.47
N GLU A 61 0.93 -15.37 -8.75
CA GLU A 61 2.05 -14.91 -9.56
C GLU A 61 2.11 -13.39 -9.54
N LYS A 62 3.29 -12.88 -9.18
CA LYS A 62 3.55 -11.46 -9.21
C LYS A 62 3.66 -11.03 -10.67
N LYS A 63 2.74 -10.19 -11.11
CA LYS A 63 2.85 -9.55 -12.43
C LYS A 63 4.13 -8.71 -12.45
N ILE A 64 5.01 -8.99 -13.41
CA ILE A 64 6.17 -8.15 -13.68
C ILE A 64 5.64 -6.82 -14.20
N CYS A 65 6.07 -5.71 -13.60
CA CYS A 65 5.72 -4.38 -14.05
C CYS A 65 6.95 -3.76 -14.71
N THR A 66 6.87 -3.55 -16.02
CA THR A 66 7.93 -2.96 -16.85
C THR A 66 7.86 -1.44 -16.92
N ARG A 67 6.82 -0.84 -16.32
CA ARG A 67 6.61 0.61 -16.33
C ARG A 67 7.71 1.33 -15.55
N VAL A 68 8.30 2.35 -16.17
CA VAL A 68 9.33 3.18 -15.55
C VAL A 68 8.73 4.03 -14.42
N PRO A 69 9.33 4.09 -13.22
CA PRO A 69 8.82 4.92 -12.14
C PRO A 69 9.28 6.38 -12.27
N LEU A 70 8.34 7.32 -12.22
CA LEU A 70 8.60 8.73 -11.96
C LEU A 70 8.54 8.97 -10.45
N VAL A 71 9.72 9.17 -9.83
CA VAL A 71 9.84 9.27 -8.39
C VAL A 71 9.77 10.73 -7.93
N VAL A 72 8.74 11.07 -7.15
CA VAL A 72 8.52 12.42 -6.60
C VAL A 72 8.49 12.37 -5.07
N THR A 73 8.91 13.43 -4.39
CA THR A 73 8.73 13.53 -2.94
C THR A 73 7.25 13.70 -2.60
N TYR A 74 6.74 12.89 -1.67
CA TYR A 74 5.36 13.04 -1.22
C TYR A 74 5.12 14.42 -0.58
N ASN A 75 4.12 15.13 -1.08
CA ASN A 75 3.58 16.36 -0.50
C ASN A 75 2.05 16.34 -0.66
N PRO A 76 1.26 16.47 0.43
CA PRO A 76 -0.20 16.48 0.34
C PRO A 76 -0.77 17.62 -0.50
N ALA A 77 -0.03 18.71 -0.72
CA ALA A 77 -0.46 19.80 -1.60
C ALA A 77 -0.32 19.47 -3.10
N LEU A 78 0.30 18.35 -3.46
CA LEU A 78 0.64 17.97 -4.83
C LEU A 78 -0.24 16.82 -5.36
N GLU A 79 -1.53 16.83 -5.05
CA GLU A 79 -2.48 15.82 -5.54
C GLU A 79 -2.66 15.89 -7.07
N GLU A 80 -2.56 17.10 -7.63
CA GLU A 80 -2.71 17.39 -9.06
C GLU A 80 -1.58 16.81 -9.93
N ILE A 81 -0.45 16.36 -9.36
CA ILE A 81 0.65 15.75 -10.13
C ILE A 81 0.16 14.58 -10.99
N ARG A 82 -0.79 13.79 -10.48
CA ARG A 82 -1.37 12.68 -11.25
C ARG A 82 -2.08 13.16 -12.51
N LYS A 83 -2.73 14.33 -12.44
CA LYS A 83 -3.44 14.94 -13.57
C LYS A 83 -2.43 15.49 -14.57
N ILE A 84 -1.45 16.26 -14.10
CA ILE A 84 -0.38 16.82 -14.93
C ILE A 84 0.35 15.73 -15.72
N ILE A 85 0.70 14.61 -15.09
CA ILE A 85 1.38 13.50 -15.79
C ILE A 85 0.52 12.91 -16.89
N LYS A 86 -0.80 12.79 -16.68
CA LYS A 86 -1.72 12.30 -17.70
C LYS A 86 -1.84 13.29 -18.85
N ASP A 87 -1.94 14.58 -18.53
CA ASP A 87 -2.10 15.65 -19.52
C ASP A 87 -0.83 15.81 -20.37
N LEU A 88 0.35 15.55 -19.81
CA LEU A 88 1.64 15.60 -20.51
C LEU A 88 2.08 14.27 -21.16
N GLN A 89 1.32 13.19 -20.99
CA GLN A 89 1.61 11.90 -21.62
C GLN A 89 1.70 11.96 -23.17
N PRO A 90 0.90 12.78 -23.89
CA PRO A 90 1.00 12.88 -25.34
C PRO A 90 2.41 13.28 -25.81
N ILE A 91 3.10 14.16 -25.08
CA ILE A 91 4.46 14.60 -25.39
C ILE A 91 5.44 13.41 -25.47
N LEU A 92 5.29 12.44 -24.55
CA LEU A 92 6.12 11.22 -24.55
C LEU A 92 5.76 10.25 -25.68
N THR A 93 4.57 10.39 -26.26
CA THR A 93 4.02 9.47 -27.27
C THR A 93 4.25 9.98 -28.69
N GLU A 94 4.36 11.30 -28.86
CA GLU A 94 4.64 11.97 -30.14
C GLU A 94 6.07 11.74 -30.63
N ASP A 95 7.05 11.65 -29.71
CA ASP A 95 8.44 11.36 -30.05
C ASP A 95 8.69 9.83 -30.11
N GLU A 96 9.17 9.34 -31.26
CA GLU A 96 9.47 7.92 -31.47
C GLU A 96 10.53 7.37 -30.50
N THR A 97 11.52 8.18 -30.13
CA THR A 97 12.58 7.78 -29.19
C THR A 97 12.02 7.63 -27.79
N LEU A 98 11.22 8.60 -27.33
CA LEU A 98 10.62 8.58 -26.00
C LEU A 98 9.54 7.51 -25.88
N LYS A 99 8.78 7.24 -26.95
CA LYS A 99 7.81 6.15 -26.99
C LYS A 99 8.48 4.77 -26.85
N ASN A 100 9.68 4.60 -27.42
CA ASN A 100 10.46 3.37 -27.25
C ASN A 100 11.00 3.21 -25.82
N ILE A 101 11.41 4.32 -25.18
CA ILE A 101 11.92 4.31 -23.80
C ILE A 101 10.77 4.16 -22.78
N PHE A 102 9.62 4.81 -23.03
CA PHE A 102 8.44 4.86 -22.17
C PHE A 102 7.21 4.33 -22.92
N PRO A 103 7.11 3.00 -23.14
CA PRO A 103 6.00 2.42 -23.89
C PRO A 103 4.64 2.57 -23.18
N GLU A 104 4.65 2.69 -21.86
CA GLU A 104 3.47 2.93 -21.03
C GLU A 104 3.69 4.17 -20.16
N THR A 105 2.60 4.81 -19.72
CA THR A 105 2.68 5.95 -18.81
C THR A 105 3.53 5.62 -17.59
N PRO A 106 4.51 6.45 -17.22
CA PRO A 106 5.32 6.23 -16.04
C PRO A 106 4.49 6.00 -14.76
N ILE A 107 4.97 5.15 -13.87
CA ILE A 107 4.33 4.97 -12.56
C ILE A 107 4.73 6.15 -11.68
N LEU A 108 3.77 6.94 -11.22
CA LEU A 108 4.02 7.92 -10.17
C LEU A 108 4.33 7.19 -8.86
N ALA A 109 5.59 7.24 -8.46
CA ALA A 109 6.09 6.70 -7.21
C ALA A 109 6.43 7.83 -6.25
N PHE A 110 6.09 7.66 -4.98
CA PHE A 110 6.35 8.67 -3.95
C PHE A 110 7.46 8.22 -3.01
N ARG A 111 8.50 9.07 -2.86
CA ARG A 111 9.49 8.93 -1.80
C ARG A 111 9.09 9.72 -0.57
N GLN A 112 9.47 9.23 0.61
CA GLN A 112 9.19 9.90 1.87
C GLN A 112 9.96 11.23 1.95
N PRO A 113 9.32 12.35 2.37
CA PRO A 113 10.02 13.60 2.66
C PRO A 113 10.94 13.45 3.88
N PRO A 114 11.95 14.32 4.03
CA PRO A 114 12.87 14.24 5.16
C PRO A 114 12.12 14.38 6.49
N ASN A 115 12.19 13.34 7.32
CA ASN A 115 11.55 13.33 8.63
C ASN A 115 12.45 13.98 9.70
N LEU A 116 11.89 14.22 10.89
CA LEU A 116 12.63 14.84 12.00
C LEU A 116 13.91 14.06 12.33
N GLN A 117 13.86 12.74 12.33
CA GLN A 117 15.04 11.91 12.58
C GLN A 117 16.17 12.19 11.58
N GLN A 118 15.85 12.32 10.29
CA GLN A 118 16.83 12.62 9.24
C GLN A 118 17.37 14.06 9.33
N LYS A 119 16.57 14.99 9.86
CA LYS A 119 17.01 16.38 10.07
C LYS A 119 17.88 16.55 11.32
N LEU A 120 17.53 15.83 12.39
CA LEU A 120 18.15 15.99 13.72
C LEU A 120 19.35 15.07 13.93
N ILE A 121 19.39 13.91 13.29
CA ILE A 121 20.46 12.92 13.47
C ILE A 121 21.36 12.91 12.23
N ASN A 122 22.59 13.37 12.41
CA ASN A 122 23.63 13.23 11.40
C ASN A 122 24.14 11.79 11.44
N ARG A 123 23.78 10.97 10.44
CA ARG A 123 24.18 9.54 10.35
C ARG A 123 25.65 9.34 9.96
N ARG A 124 26.48 10.38 10.03
CA ARG A 124 27.91 10.26 9.72
C ARG A 124 28.56 9.56 10.90
N LEU A 125 29.10 8.36 10.66
CA LEU A 125 30.01 7.74 11.59
C LEU A 125 31.24 8.67 11.73
N PRO A 126 31.80 8.82 12.94
CA PRO A 126 33.11 9.45 13.08
C PRO A 126 34.06 8.76 12.11
N THR A 127 34.70 9.57 11.27
CA THR A 127 35.79 9.10 10.40
C THR A 127 37.04 9.27 11.25
N ASP A 128 37.75 8.16 11.51
CA ASP A 128 39.06 8.17 12.18
C ASP A 128 40.11 8.90 11.32
#